data_AF-Q9GMN7-F1
#
_entry.id   AF-Q9GMN7-F1
#
_cell.length_a   1.000
_cell.length_b   1.000
_cell.length_c   1.000
_cell.angle_alpha   90.00
_cell.angle_beta   90.00
_cell.angle_gamma   90.00
#
_symmetry.space_group_name_H-M   'P 1'
#
loop_
_entity.id
_entity.type
_entity.pdbx_description
1 polymer ?
#
loop_
_entity_poly.entity_id
_entity_poly.type
_entity_poly.pdbx_seq_one_letter_code
_entity_poly.pdbx_strand_id
1 'polypeptide(L)' 'MCVAVKKKLQLYFWKDREFHELQGDFSVPDVPKSMAWCENSICVGFKRDYYLIRVKPYYFANIISLSWER' A
#
# COMPACT_ATOMS: atom_id res chain seq x y z
N MET A 1 3.55 -2.55 -4.20
CA MET A 1 3.13 -3.70 -3.38
C MET A 1 2.77 -3.20 -1.98
N CYS A 2 1.70 -3.72 -1.36
CA CYS A 2 1.31 -3.39 0.02
C CYS A 2 1.28 -4.67 0.84
N VAL A 3 1.89 -4.67 2.02
CA VAL A 3 1.98 -5.84 2.91
C VAL A 3 1.45 -5.47 4.28
N ALA A 4 0.71 -6.39 4.90
CA ALA A 4 0.22 -6.22 6.25
C ALA A 4 1.07 -7.03 7.23
N VAL A 5 1.59 -6.38 8.27
CA VAL A 5 2.35 -7.02 9.36
C VAL A 5 1.71 -6.63 10.67
N LYS A 6 1.00 -7.58 11.31
CA LYS A 6 0.19 -7.32 12.51
C LYS A 6 -0.79 -6.16 12.25
N LYS A 7 -0.71 -5.08 13.03
CA LYS A 7 -1.54 -3.87 12.91
C LYS A 7 -0.83 -2.75 12.14
N LYS A 8 -0.02 -3.12 11.14
CA LYS A 8 0.74 -2.17 10.31
C LYS A 8 0.63 -2.52 8.84
N LEU A 9 0.66 -1.49 7.99
CA LEU A 9 0.80 -1.61 6.55
C LEU A 9 2.15 -1.07 6.10
N GLN A 10 2.80 -1.82 5.23
CA GLN A 10 4.10 -1.52 4.64
C GLN A 10 3.94 -1.38 3.14
N LEU A 11 4.38 -0.25 2.60
CA LEU A 11 4.29 0.05 1.18
C LEU A 11 5.67 -0.06 0.54
N TYR A 12 5.76 -0.86 -0.51
CA TYR A 12 6.98 -1.05 -1.28
C TYR A 12 6.74 -0.76 -2.75
N PHE A 13 7.74 -0.18 -3.41
CA PHE A 13 7.82 -0.16 -4.87
C PHE A 13 8.89 -1.14 -5.35
N TRP A 14 8.68 -1.69 -6.55
CA TRP A 14 9.61 -2.62 -7.17
C TRP A 14 10.47 -1.85 -8.16
N LYS A 15 11.78 -1.84 -7.94
CA LYS A 15 12.75 -1.20 -8.82
C LYS A 15 14.08 -1.96 -8.73
N ASP A 16 14.82 -2.06 -9.82
CA ASP A 16 16.16 -2.67 -9.83
C ASP A 16 16.21 -4.08 -9.23
N ARG A 17 15.10 -4.83 -9.35
CA ARG A 17 14.88 -6.18 -8.76
C ARG A 17 14.86 -6.23 -7.23
N GLU A 18 14.69 -5.08 -6.59
CA GLU A 18 14.58 -4.94 -5.15
C GLU A 18 13.26 -4.26 -4.75
N PHE A 19 12.84 -4.55 -3.52
CA PHE A 19 11.71 -3.85 -2.89
C PHE A 19 12.24 -2.68 -2.09
N HIS A 20 11.87 -1.48 -2.52
CA HIS A 20 12.20 -0.25 -1.82
C HIS A 20 10.99 0.25 -1.05
N GLU A 21 11.20 0.65 0.20
CA GLU A 21 10.14 1.22 1.03
C GLU A 21 9.70 2.57 0.45
N LEU A 22 8.39 2.72 0.27
CA LEU A 22 7.78 3.92 -0.28
C LEU A 22 7.67 5.00 0.80
N GLN A 23 7.17 4.60 1.97
CA GLN A 23 6.96 5.42 3.15
C GLN A 23 6.97 4.51 4.38
N GLY A 24 7.27 5.09 5.55
CA GLY A 24 7.15 4.42 6.83
C GLY A 24 5.79 3.76 7.09
N ASP A 25 5.80 2.77 7.97
CA ASP A 25 4.64 1.97 8.37
C ASP A 25 3.39 2.81 8.68
N PHE A 26 2.25 2.42 8.11
CA PHE A 26 0.94 2.95 8.54
C PHE A 26 0.37 2.06 9.63
N SER A 27 0.17 2.62 10.83
CA SER A 27 -0.56 1.93 11.89
C SER A 27 -2.06 1.89 11.55
N VAL A 28 -2.67 0.73 11.74
CA VAL A 28 -4.10 0.49 11.51
C VAL A 28 -4.78 0.01 12.79
N PRO A 29 -6.11 0.19 12.94
CA PRO A 29 -6.82 -0.12 14.19
C PRO A 29 -6.81 -1.62 14.55
N ASP A 30 -6.76 -2.49 13.54
CA ASP A 30 -6.72 -3.94 13.73
C ASP A 30 -5.89 -4.65 12.64
N VAL A 31 -5.79 -5.98 12.71
CA VAL A 31 -5.05 -6.79 11.72
C VAL A 31 -5.84 -6.84 10.40
N PRO A 32 -5.29 -6.36 9.27
CA PRO A 32 -5.92 -6.45 7.96
C PRO A 32 -6.25 -7.90 7.58
N LYS A 33 -7.42 -8.11 6.98
CA LYS A 33 -7.89 -9.41 6.47
C LYS A 33 -7.94 -9.47 4.95
N SER A 34 -8.16 -8.33 4.30
CA SER A 34 -8.14 -8.19 2.85
C SER A 34 -7.65 -6.79 2.48
N MET A 35 -7.04 -6.67 1.30
CA MET A 35 -6.58 -5.38 0.77
C MET A 35 -6.74 -5.36 -0.75
N ALA A 36 -7.13 -4.21 -1.29
CA ALA A 36 -7.17 -3.95 -2.72
C ALA A 36 -6.67 -2.54 -3.02
N TRP A 37 -5.88 -2.41 -4.08
CA TRP A 37 -5.50 -1.10 -4.61
C TRP A 37 -6.65 -0.54 -5.45
N CYS A 38 -6.99 0.73 -5.24
CA CYS A 38 -8.01 1.46 -5.96
C CYS A 38 -7.43 2.84 -6.32
N GLU A 39 -6.88 2.96 -7.53
CA GLU A 39 -6.19 4.17 -7.98
C GLU A 39 -5.17 4.64 -6.91
N ASN A 40 -5.34 5.85 -6.38
CA ASN A 40 -4.45 6.51 -5.43
C ASN A 40 -4.74 6.09 -3.98
N SER A 41 -5.50 5.03 -3.76
CA SER A 41 -5.94 4.59 -2.44
C SER A 41 -5.82 3.08 -2.28
N ILE A 42 -5.79 2.63 -1.04
CA ILE A 42 -5.85 1.21 -0.67
C ILE A 42 -7.12 1.02 0.14
N CYS A 43 -7.99 0.14 -0.31
CA CYS A 43 -9.10 -0.36 0.49
C CYS A 43 -8.57 -1.48 1.39
N VAL A 44 -8.79 -1.36 2.69
CA VAL A 44 -8.33 -2.32 3.71
C VAL A 44 -9.52 -2.82 4.48
N GLY A 45 -9.78 -4.13 4.38
CA GLY A 45 -10.82 -4.81 5.12
C GLY A 45 -10.31 -5.38 6.43
N PHE A 46 -11.01 -5.08 7.51
CA PHE A 46 -10.86 -5.68 8.83
C PHE A 46 -12.01 -6.67 9.11
N LYS A 47 -12.08 -7.19 10.33
CA LYS A 47 -13.13 -8.15 10.73
C LYS A 47 -14.55 -7.57 10.61
N ARG A 48 -14.72 -6.27 10.84
CA ARG A 48 -16.05 -5.62 10.90
C ARG A 48 -16.18 -4.39 10.01
N ASP A 49 -15.06 -3.82 9.58
CA ASP A 49 -15.03 -2.50 8.95
C ASP A 49 -14.10 -2.49 7.74
N TYR A 50 -14.31 -1.51 6.86
CA TYR A 50 -13.43 -1.22 5.72
C TYR A 50 -12.94 0.22 5.82
N TYR A 51 -11.66 0.41 5.52
CA TYR A 51 -11.02 1.72 5.54
C TYR A 51 -10.42 1.99 4.16
N LEU A 52 -10.60 3.22 3.67
CA LEU A 52 -9.96 3.70 2.46
C LEU A 52 -8.77 4.58 2.86
N ILE A 53 -7.56 4.11 2.61
CA ILE A 53 -6.32 4.83 2.93
C ILE A 53 -5.81 5.51 1.67
N ARG A 54 -5.79 6.84 1.66
CA ARG A 54 -5.30 7.62 0.53
C ARG A 54 -3.78 7.68 0.54
N VAL A 55 -3.15 7.16 -0.51
CA VAL A 55 -1.70 7.23 -0.71
C VAL A 55 -1.38 8.55 -1.42
N LYS A 56 -0.39 9.28 -0.91
CA LYS A 56 -0.08 10.61 -1.44
C LYS A 56 0.41 10.54 -2.89
N PRO A 57 0.02 11.51 -3.73
CA PRO A 57 0.20 11.44 -5.19
C PRO A 57 1.66 11.36 -5.66
N TYR A 58 2.60 11.94 -4.92
CA TYR A 58 4.02 11.88 -5.28
C TYR A 58 4.62 10.47 -5.20
N TYR A 59 4.03 9.58 -4.40
CA TYR A 59 4.41 8.18 -4.38
C TYR A 59 3.67 7.34 -5.42
N PHE A 60 2.41 7.70 -5.70
CA PHE A 60 1.62 7.03 -6.72
C PHE A 60 2.23 7.20 -8.12
N ALA A 61 2.72 8.39 -8.45
CA ALA A 61 3.42 8.65 -9.70
C ALA A 61 4.58 7.67 -9.92
N ASN A 62 5.37 7.40 -8.87
CA ASN A 62 6.50 6.45 -8.94
C ASN A 62 6.05 4.98 -9.09
N ILE A 63 4.88 4.60 -8.58
CA ILE A 63 4.38 3.22 -8.68
C ILE A 63 3.86 2.94 -10.09
N ILE A 64 3.09 3.86 -10.69
CA ILE A 64 2.54 3.63 -12.03
C ILE A 64 3.62 3.76 -13.09
N SER A 65 4.53 4.74 -12.98
CA SER A 65 5.61 4.91 -13.96
C SER A 65 6.48 3.65 -14.06
N LEU A 66 6.88 3.07 -12.92
CA LEU A 66 7.59 1.79 -12.88
C LEU A 66 6.74 0.58 -13.32
N SER A 67 5.41 0.67 -13.24
CA SER A 67 4.52 -0.38 -13.72
C SER A 67 4.23 -0.32 -15.22
N TRP A 68 4.39 0.86 -15.85
CA TRP A 68 4.16 1.10 -17.28
C TRP A 68 5.44 1.03 -18.11
N GLU A 69 6.62 1.01 -17.48
CA GLU A 69 7.93 0.73 -18.12
C GLU A 69 8.20 -0.79 -18.29
N ARG A 70 7.18 -1.64 -18.19
CA ARG A 70 7.24 -3.07 -18.49
C ARG A 70 6.34 -3.45 -19.64
#